data_AF-A0A3B0JH25-F1
#
_entry.id   AF-A0A3B0JH25-F1
#
_cell.length_a   1.000
_cell.length_b   1.000
_cell.length_c   1.000
_cell.angle_alpha   90.00
_cell.angle_beta   90.00
_cell.angle_gamma   90.00
#
_symmetry.space_group_name_H-M   'P 1'
#
loop_
_entity.id
_entity.type
_entity.pdbx_description
1 polymer ?
#
loop_
_entity_poly.entity_id
_entity_poly.type
_entity_poly.pdbx_seq_one_letter_code
_entity_poly.pdbx_strand_id
1 'polypeptide(L)'
;MALRSKLLDEKVVKSAKEMLKRVRNNAYVAKKLNAVIAAKKHSITAVAKICCISRKAITTWIKHIKFGREEKLFAPPQRRGKPQYYY
;
A
#
# COMPACT_ATOMS: atom_id res chain seq x y z
N MET A 1 -21.05 15.15 1.38
CA MET A 1 -20.50 14.62 2.65
C MET A 1 -19.57 13.45 2.36
N ALA A 2 -18.25 13.60 2.53
CA ALA A 2 -17.32 12.50 2.33
C ALA A 2 -17.27 11.64 3.60
N LEU A 3 -17.95 10.49 3.58
CA LEU A 3 -17.84 9.45 4.61
C LEU A 3 -16.35 9.14 4.82
N ARG A 4 -15.80 9.53 5.98
CA ARG A 4 -14.49 9.04 6.45
C ARG A 4 -14.60 7.52 6.52
N SER A 5 -14.04 6.84 5.53
CA SER A 5 -14.12 5.39 5.39
C SER A 5 -13.67 4.71 6.70
N LYS A 6 -14.57 3.96 7.35
CA LYS A 6 -14.32 3.08 8.54
C LYS A 6 -13.17 2.08 8.38
N LEU A 7 -12.51 2.04 7.23
CA LEU A 7 -11.39 1.17 6.91
C LEU A 7 -10.05 1.68 7.47
N LEU A 8 -9.91 2.99 7.70
CA LEU A 8 -8.67 3.61 8.18
C LEU A 8 -8.64 3.72 9.71
N ASP A 9 -8.45 2.57 10.35
CA ASP A 9 -8.29 2.46 11.80
C ASP A 9 -6.93 2.99 12.27
N GLU A 10 -6.83 3.46 13.51
CA GLU A 10 -5.55 3.82 14.15
C GLU A 10 -4.59 2.64 14.21
N LYS A 11 -5.10 1.43 14.42
CA LYS A 11 -4.32 0.19 14.44
C LYS A 11 -3.60 -0.03 13.11
N VAL A 12 -4.30 0.18 11.98
CA VAL A 12 -3.70 0.00 10.64
C VAL A 12 -2.52 0.94 10.41
N VAL A 13 -2.62 2.19 10.89
CA VAL A 13 -1.52 3.15 10.75
C VAL A 13 -0.37 2.85 11.70
N LYS A 14 -0.65 2.35 12.90
CA LYS A 14 0.39 1.91 13.83
C LYS A 14 1.17 0.72 13.26
N SER A 15 0.48 -0.31 12.78
CA SER A 15 1.09 -1.46 12.11
C SER A 15 1.88 -1.05 10.87
N ALA A 16 1.35 -0.14 10.04
CA ALA A 16 2.07 0.36 8.87
C ALA A 16 3.38 1.07 9.23
N LYS A 17 3.40 1.86 10.32
CA LYS A 17 4.62 2.52 10.82
C LYS A 17 5.63 1.51 11.38
N GLU A 18 5.17 0.48 12.09
CA GLU A 18 6.04 -0.59 12.60
C GLU A 18 6.67 -1.40 11.46
N MET A 19 5.88 -1.78 10.45
CA MET A 19 6.40 -2.40 9.24
C MET A 19 7.43 -1.51 8.53
N LEU A 20 7.19 -0.20 8.45
CA LEU A 20 8.11 0.72 7.79
C LEU A 20 9.49 0.78 8.49
N LYS A 21 9.52 0.60 9.82
CA LYS A 21 10.78 0.45 10.57
C LYS A 21 11.49 -0.87 10.26
N ARG A 22 10.75 -1.97 10.10
CA ARG A 22 11.29 -3.31 9.79
C ARG A 22 11.81 -3.41 8.35
N VAL A 23 11.10 -2.79 7.41
CA VAL A 23 11.29 -2.97 5.97
C VAL A 23 12.25 -1.92 5.38
N ARG A 24 13.15 -1.35 6.19
CA ARG A 24 14.04 -0.20 5.87
C ARG A 24 14.72 -0.26 4.49
N ASN A 25 15.04 -1.45 3.98
CA ASN A 25 15.74 -1.62 2.69
C ASN A 25 14.82 -1.84 1.47
N ASN A 26 13.50 -1.94 1.63
CA ASN A 26 12.59 -2.19 0.51
C ASN A 26 11.78 -0.93 0.16
N ALA A 27 12.31 -0.15 -0.79
CA ALA A 27 11.70 1.08 -1.30
C ALA A 27 10.28 0.88 -1.86
N TYR A 28 9.99 -0.30 -2.41
CA TYR A 28 8.67 -0.61 -2.96
C TYR A 28 7.60 -0.72 -1.87
N VAL A 29 7.91 -1.45 -0.79
CA VAL A 29 7.00 -1.59 0.35
C VAL A 29 6.90 -0.27 1.11
N ALA A 30 8.01 0.47 1.28
CA ALA A 30 8.01 1.79 1.91
C ALA A 30 7.07 2.78 1.19
N LYS A 31 7.07 2.83 -0.15
CA LYS A 31 6.13 3.66 -0.93
C LYS A 31 4.67 3.29 -0.66
N LYS A 32 4.34 1.99 -0.60
CA LYS A 32 2.98 1.52 -0.30
C LYS A 32 2.53 1.90 1.12
N LEU A 33 3.41 1.71 2.10
CA LEU A 33 3.14 2.04 3.50
C LEU A 33 2.95 3.56 3.68
N ASN A 34 3.79 4.38 3.05
CA ASN A 34 3.63 5.83 3.05
C ASN A 34 2.30 6.28 2.42
N ALA A 35 1.88 5.64 1.33
CA ALA A 35 0.57 5.91 0.73
C ALA A 35 -0.59 5.58 1.70
N VAL A 36 -0.50 4.48 2.45
CA VAL A 36 -1.50 4.13 3.47
C VAL A 36 -1.54 5.15 4.61
N ILE A 37 -0.37 5.59 5.08
CA ILE A 37 -0.26 6.61 6.14
C ILE A 37 -0.84 7.95 5.67
N ALA A 38 -0.50 8.38 4.45
CA ALA A 38 -1.02 9.60 3.85
C ALA A 38 -2.54 9.52 3.61
N ALA A 39 -3.06 8.34 3.25
CA ALA A 39 -4.48 8.14 3.00
C ALA A 39 -5.33 8.39 4.25
N LYS A 40 -4.78 8.16 5.45
CA LYS A 40 -5.42 8.56 6.71
C LYS A 40 -5.52 10.07 6.87
N LYS A 41 -4.44 10.80 6.55
CA LYS A 41 -4.38 12.26 6.73
C LYS A 41 -5.28 13.00 5.74
N HIS A 42 -5.29 12.60 4.46
CA HIS A 42 -5.88 13.41 3.39
C HIS A 42 -7.10 12.78 2.68
N SER A 43 -7.37 11.48 2.84
CA SER A 43 -8.31 10.62 2.08
C SER A 43 -7.65 9.74 1.00
N ILE A 44 -8.23 8.56 0.80
CA ILE A 44 -7.79 7.57 -0.20
C ILE A 44 -7.83 8.14 -1.62
N THR A 45 -8.85 8.94 -1.93
CA THR A 45 -9.05 9.60 -3.24
C THR A 45 -7.96 10.62 -3.53
N ALA A 46 -7.59 11.44 -2.54
CA ALA A 46 -6.53 12.44 -2.70
C ALA A 46 -5.18 11.77 -2.94
N VAL A 47 -4.84 10.77 -2.12
CA VAL A 47 -3.58 10.03 -2.25
C VAL A 47 -3.50 9.20 -3.52
N ALA A 48 -4.61 8.61 -3.96
CA ALA A 48 -4.68 7.92 -5.24
C ALA A 48 -4.29 8.83 -6.42
N LYS A 49 -4.75 10.10 -6.41
CA LYS A 49 -4.40 11.09 -7.42
C LYS A 49 -2.93 11.50 -7.33
N ILE A 50 -2.44 11.83 -6.13
CA ILE A 50 -1.07 12.32 -5.91
C ILE A 50 -0.04 11.24 -6.25
N CYS A 51 -0.28 10.00 -5.84
CA CYS A 51 0.65 8.91 -6.04
C CYS A 51 0.44 8.16 -7.36
N CYS A 52 -0.51 8.57 -8.21
CA CYS A 52 -0.91 7.86 -9.44
C CYS A 52 -1.20 6.36 -9.21
N ILE A 53 -1.88 6.04 -8.11
CA ILE A 53 -2.23 4.68 -7.72
C ILE A 53 -3.74 4.53 -7.72
N SER A 54 -4.25 3.38 -8.18
CA SER A 54 -5.68 3.13 -8.15
C SER A 54 -6.21 3.10 -6.71
N ARG A 55 -7.41 3.69 -6.48
CA ARG A 55 -8.10 3.62 -5.19
C ARG A 55 -8.24 2.17 -4.69
N LYS A 56 -8.52 1.25 -5.62
CA LYS A 56 -8.59 -0.20 -5.34
C LYS A 56 -7.28 -0.72 -4.76
N ALA A 57 -6.12 -0.39 -5.34
CA ALA A 57 -4.84 -0.85 -4.81
C ALA A 57 -4.58 -0.37 -3.38
N ILE A 58 -4.85 0.91 -3.08
CA ILE A 58 -4.70 1.45 -1.71
C ILE A 58 -5.63 0.73 -0.73
N THR A 59 -6.90 0.50 -1.11
CA THR A 59 -7.83 -0.25 -0.26
C THR A 59 -7.39 -1.70 -0.04
N THR A 60 -6.81 -2.34 -1.05
CA THR A 60 -6.27 -3.70 -0.94
C THR A 60 -5.09 -3.75 0.02
N TRP A 61 -4.18 -2.78 -0.03
CA TRP A 61 -3.07 -2.67 0.93
C TRP A 61 -3.56 -2.44 2.36
N ILE A 62 -4.55 -1.56 2.56
CA ILE A 62 -5.19 -1.34 3.86
C ILE A 62 -5.78 -2.65 4.40
N LYS A 63 -6.48 -3.43 3.56
CA LYS A 63 -7.01 -4.74 3.95
C LYS A 63 -5.89 -5.72 4.32
N HIS A 64 -4.81 -5.80 3.54
CA HIS A 64 -3.70 -6.68 3.84
C HIS A 64 -3.08 -6.38 5.21
N ILE A 65 -2.87 -5.10 5.54
CA ILE A 65 -2.35 -4.68 6.85
C ILE A 65 -3.37 -5.01 7.95
N LYS A 66 -4.67 -4.74 7.73
CA LYS A 66 -5.72 -5.03 8.71
C LYS A 66 -5.85 -6.53 9.04
N PHE A 67 -5.64 -7.40 8.05
CA PHE A 67 -5.73 -8.86 8.21
C PHE A 67 -4.37 -9.53 8.49
N GLY A 68 -3.30 -8.77 8.74
CA GLY A 68 -1.96 -9.34 9.01
C GLY A 68 -1.33 -10.08 7.83
N ARG A 69 -1.81 -9.85 6.60
CA ARG A 69 -1.31 -10.47 5.36
C ARG A 69 -0.19 -9.63 4.75
N GLU A 70 0.84 -9.37 5.55
CA GLU A 70 1.95 -8.47 5.20
C GLU A 70 2.75 -8.96 3.98
N GLU A 71 2.86 -10.27 3.82
CA GLU A 71 3.54 -10.94 2.70
C GLU A 71 3.01 -10.50 1.32
N LYS A 72 1.71 -10.19 1.23
CA LYS A 72 1.07 -9.74 -0.02
C LYS A 72 1.39 -8.29 -0.39
N LEU A 73 2.01 -7.53 0.50
CA LEU A 73 2.50 -6.17 0.21
C LEU A 73 3.82 -6.19 -0.57
N PHE A 74 4.59 -7.26 -0.43
CA PHE A 74 5.82 -7.46 -1.19
C PHE A 74 5.50 -7.67 -2.67
N ALA A 75 6.44 -7.30 -3.55
CA ALA A 75 6.28 -7.59 -4.95
C ALA A 75 6.32 -9.12 -5.14
N PRO A 76 5.42 -9.71 -5.94
CA PRO A 76 5.58 -11.11 -6.31
C PRO A 76 6.94 -11.26 -7.00
N PRO A 77 7.71 -12.33 -6.70
CA PRO A 77 9.01 -12.58 -7.33
C PRO A 77 8.91 -12.77 -8.85
N GLN A 78 7.70 -13.00 -9.37
CA GLN A 78 7.40 -13.31 -10.77
C GLN A 78 7.24 -12.08 -11.69
N ARG A 79 7.90 -10.96 -11.38
CA ARG A 79 8.26 -10.00 -12.44
C ARG A 79 9.54 -10.46 -13.16
N ARG A 80 9.64 -11.76 -13.47
CA ARG A 80 10.57 -12.21 -14.51
C ARG A 80 10.00 -11.70 -15.82
N GLY A 81 10.76 -10.84 -16.50
CA GLY A 81 10.36 -10.25 -17.77
C GLY A 81 9.82 -11.31 -18.72
N LYS A 82 8.80 -10.95 -19.51
CA LYS A 82 8.38 -11.80 -20.63
C LYS A 82 9.64 -12.14 -21.44
N PRO A 83 9.90 -13.42 -21.81
CA PRO A 83 10.97 -13.71 -22.76
C PRO A 83 10.68 -12.91 -24.03
N GLN A 84 11.60 -12.01 -24.37
CA GLN A 84 11.52 -11.23 -25.59
C GLN A 84 11.91 -12.15 -26.74
N TYR A 85 10.92 -12.78 -27.37
CA TYR A 85 11.12 -13.47 -28.64
C TYR A 85 11.35 -12.40 -29.71
N TYR A 86 12.58 -12.30 -30.21
CA TYR A 86 12.88 -11.61 -31.45
C TYR A 86 12.55 -12.60 -32.60
N TYR A 87 11.64 -12.20 -33.48
CA TYR A 87 11.41 -12.83 -34.79
C TYR A 87 12.24 -12.09 -35.84
#